data_AF-A0A1F2VYQ1-F1
#
_entry.id   AF-A0A1F2VYQ1-F1
#
_cell.length_a   1.000
_cell.length_b   1.000
_cell.length_c   1.000
_cell.angle_alpha   90.00
_cell.angle_beta   90.00
_cell.angle_gamma   90.00
#
_symmetry.space_group_name_H-M   'P 1'
#
loop_
_entity.id
_entity.type
_entity.pdbx_description
1 polymer ?
#
loop_
_entity_poly.entity_id
_entity_poly.type
_entity_poly.pdbx_seq_one_letter_code
_entity_poly.pdbx_strand_id
1 'polypeptide(L)'
;MARRVYFREIYFYIVCLIALVIFIVGLVMVYDDSINYVKPTTYMTKSSIITMYSTGQYQDLSKEEIEKLAEDELNAYLQNEKDRAIKGLLRGILLVIISIPLFAFHWKKAQAMWRMDLETKDTD
;
A
#
# COMPACT_ATOMS: atom_id res chain seq x y z
N MET A 1 5.87 9.16 -41.35
CA MET A 1 5.25 9.96 -40.27
C MET A 1 4.34 9.11 -39.38
N ALA A 2 3.50 8.23 -39.94
CA ALA A 2 2.60 7.32 -39.23
C ALA A 2 3.23 6.53 -38.06
N ARG A 3 4.39 5.88 -38.26
CA ARG A 3 5.01 5.03 -37.22
C ARG A 3 5.28 5.75 -35.89
N ARG A 4 5.67 7.04 -35.92
CA ARG A 4 5.92 7.84 -34.69
C ARG A 4 4.64 8.21 -33.95
N VAL A 5 3.53 8.37 -34.66
CA VAL A 5 2.22 8.67 -34.08
C VAL A 5 1.70 7.46 -33.29
N TYR A 6 1.78 6.26 -33.89
CA TYR A 6 1.42 4.99 -33.22
C TYR A 6 2.25 4.73 -31.95
N PHE A 7 3.58 4.92 -31.98
CA PHE A 7 4.40 4.72 -30.78
C PHE A 7 4.03 5.68 -29.63
N ARG A 8 3.67 6.93 -29.98
CA ARG A 8 3.26 7.93 -29.00
C ARG A 8 1.88 7.62 -28.42
N GLU A 9 0.95 7.13 -29.22
CA GLU A 9 -0.38 6.72 -28.77
C GLU A 9 -0.31 5.52 -27.81
N ILE A 10 0.43 4.48 -28.19
CA ILE A 10 0.66 3.29 -27.35
C ILE A 10 1.28 3.69 -26.01
N TYR A 11 2.21 4.65 -26.00
CA TYR A 11 2.81 5.16 -24.77
C TYR A 11 1.77 5.71 -23.79
N PHE A 12 0.82 6.54 -24.23
CA PHE A 12 -0.18 7.09 -23.31
C PHE A 12 -1.10 6.01 -22.74
N TYR A 13 -1.47 5.00 -23.54
CA TYR A 13 -2.25 3.87 -23.04
C TYR A 13 -1.47 3.03 -22.02
N ILE A 14 -0.18 2.78 -22.25
CA ILE A 14 0.67 2.08 -21.27
C ILE A 14 0.77 2.87 -19.97
N VAL A 15 0.97 4.19 -20.03
CA VAL A 15 1.03 5.02 -18.81
C VAL A 15 -0.31 5.04 -18.09
N CYS A 16 -1.44 5.12 -18.80
CA CYS A 16 -2.77 4.99 -18.21
C CYS A 16 -2.96 3.64 -17.51
N LEU A 17 -2.49 2.55 -18.12
CA LEU A 17 -2.55 1.21 -17.52
C LEU A 17 -1.70 1.14 -16.24
N ILE A 18 -0.47 1.65 -16.28
CA ILE A 18 0.41 1.70 -15.09
C ILE A 18 -0.25 2.54 -13.99
N ALA A 19 -0.83 3.69 -14.33
CA ALA A 19 -1.52 4.54 -13.37
C ALA A 19 -2.71 3.81 -12.72
N LEU A 20 -3.48 3.04 -13.49
CA LEU A 20 -4.57 2.20 -12.95
C LEU A 20 -4.06 1.11 -12.01
N VAL A 21 -2.97 0.43 -12.36
CA VAL A 21 -2.36 -0.58 -11.47
C VAL A 21 -1.90 0.06 -10.16
N ILE A 22 -1.23 1.22 -10.22
CA ILE A 22 -0.81 1.96 -9.03
C ILE A 22 -2.01 2.38 -8.18
N PHE A 23 -3.10 2.83 -8.81
CA PHE A 23 -4.33 3.20 -8.12
C PHE A 23 -4.92 2.01 -7.35
N ILE A 24 -5.05 0.85 -8.01
CA ILE A 24 -5.57 -0.38 -7.38
C ILE A 24 -4.67 -0.82 -6.22
N VAL A 25 -3.35 -0.86 -6.43
CA VAL A 25 -2.39 -1.19 -5.37
C VAL A 25 -2.52 -0.23 -4.18
N GLY A 26 -2.63 1.07 -4.45
CA GLY A 26 -2.83 2.08 -3.42
C GLY A 26 -4.12 1.84 -2.63
N LEU A 27 -5.23 1.50 -3.29
CA LEU A 27 -6.49 1.18 -2.61
C LEU A 27 -6.40 -0.06 -1.73
N VAL A 28 -5.77 -1.13 -2.23
CA VAL A 28 -5.56 -2.37 -1.44
C VAL A 28 -4.71 -2.06 -0.20
N MET A 29 -3.64 -1.28 -0.35
CA MET A 29 -2.81 -0.87 0.79
C MET A 29 -3.62 -0.07 1.82
N VAL A 30 -4.39 0.94 1.39
CA VAL A 30 -5.24 1.71 2.32
C VAL A 30 -6.21 0.80 3.07
N TYR A 31 -6.82 -0.16 2.38
CA TYR A 31 -7.74 -1.11 3.00
C TYR A 31 -7.04 -2.00 4.04
N ASP A 32 -5.96 -2.68 3.65
CA ASP A 32 -5.23 -3.60 4.52
C ASP A 32 -4.65 -2.88 5.74
N ASP A 33 -4.05 -1.70 5.54
CA ASP A 33 -3.46 -0.91 6.61
C ASP A 33 -4.52 -0.31 7.54
N SER A 34 -5.71 0.02 7.03
CA SER A 34 -6.84 0.44 7.87
C SER A 34 -7.28 -0.70 8.79
N ILE A 35 -7.37 -1.92 8.27
CA ILE A 35 -7.71 -3.10 9.07
C ILE A 35 -6.62 -3.36 10.11
N ASN A 36 -5.35 -3.34 9.72
CA ASN A 36 -4.23 -3.58 10.62
C ASN A 36 -4.10 -2.50 11.71
N TYR A 37 -4.51 -1.26 11.43
CA TYR A 37 -4.54 -0.22 12.45
C TYR A 37 -5.61 -0.49 13.54
N VAL A 38 -6.81 -0.92 13.12
CA VAL A 38 -7.93 -1.21 14.03
C VAL A 38 -7.74 -2.54 14.76
N LYS A 39 -7.27 -3.56 14.03
CA LYS A 39 -6.99 -4.91 14.53
C LYS A 39 -5.60 -5.32 14.08
N PRO A 40 -4.55 -4.93 14.82
CA PRO A 40 -3.19 -5.36 14.53
C PRO A 40 -3.10 -6.88 14.57
N THR A 41 -2.59 -7.48 13.49
CA THR A 41 -2.26 -8.91 13.50
C THR A 41 -1.08 -9.12 14.44
N THR A 42 -1.23 -9.99 15.43
CA THR A 42 -0.13 -10.40 16.29
C THR A 42 0.10 -11.90 16.20
N TYR A 43 1.37 -12.28 15.98
CA TYR A 43 1.83 -13.66 16.10
C TYR A 43 2.32 -13.98 17.51
N MET A 44 2.50 -12.95 18.35
CA MET A 44 2.84 -13.10 19.77
C MET A 44 1.60 -12.95 20.65
N THR A 45 1.46 -13.86 21.59
CA THR A 45 0.45 -13.80 22.65
C THR A 45 1.14 -13.60 23.99
N LYS A 46 0.43 -13.07 24.98
CA LYS A 46 0.96 -12.95 26.35
C LYS A 46 1.48 -14.32 26.84
N SER A 47 0.77 -15.41 26.54
CA SER A 47 1.17 -16.78 26.91
C SER A 47 2.47 -17.23 26.24
N SER A 48 2.69 -16.92 24.95
CA SER A 48 3.93 -17.28 24.27
C SER A 48 5.13 -16.52 24.82
N ILE A 49 4.94 -15.24 25.16
CA ILE A 49 6.00 -14.40 25.76
C ILE A 49 6.33 -14.89 27.18
N ILE A 50 5.33 -15.16 28.01
CA ILE A 50 5.52 -15.73 29.36
C ILE A 50 6.29 -17.05 29.29
N THR A 51 5.95 -17.92 28.35
CA THR A 51 6.62 -19.22 28.17
C THR A 51 8.10 -19.00 27.83
N MET A 52 8.40 -18.09 26.90
CA MET A 52 9.77 -17.76 26.51
C MET A 52 10.61 -17.28 27.72
N TYR A 53 10.06 -16.37 28.52
CA TYR A 53 10.76 -15.84 29.72
C TYR A 53 10.88 -16.88 30.84
N SER A 54 9.91 -17.78 30.98
CA SER A 54 9.92 -18.83 32.02
C SER A 54 10.90 -19.96 31.75
N THR A 55 11.25 -20.21 30.48
CA THR A 55 12.14 -21.32 30.08
C THR A 55 13.61 -20.91 29.86
N GLY A 56 13.95 -19.63 30.03
CA GLY A 56 15.24 -19.06 29.61
C GLY A 56 16.06 -18.39 30.74
N GLN A 57 16.81 -17.34 30.39
CA GLN A 57 17.75 -16.59 31.25
C GLN A 57 17.10 -15.79 32.40
N TYR A 58 15.78 -15.86 32.55
CA TYR A 58 15.02 -15.01 33.47
C TYR A 58 14.41 -15.78 34.64
N GLN A 59 14.99 -16.94 34.99
CA GLN A 59 14.52 -17.79 36.10
C GLN A 59 14.55 -17.11 37.47
N ASP A 60 15.35 -16.05 37.63
CA ASP A 60 15.45 -15.29 38.88
C ASP A 60 14.32 -14.27 39.06
N LEU A 61 13.50 -14.02 38.03
CA LEU A 61 12.35 -13.12 38.12
C LEU A 61 11.16 -13.83 38.77
N SER A 62 10.43 -13.10 39.61
CA SER A 62 9.14 -13.55 40.11
C SER A 62 8.13 -13.67 38.97
N LYS A 63 7.09 -14.50 39.16
CA LYS A 63 6.01 -14.66 38.18
C LYS A 63 5.33 -13.34 37.82
N GLU A 64 5.19 -12.46 38.82
CA GLU A 64 4.55 -11.16 38.67
C GLU A 64 5.41 -10.20 37.81
N GLU A 65 6.73 -10.26 37.96
CA GLU A 65 7.68 -9.52 37.10
C GLU A 65 7.65 -10.04 35.66
N ILE A 66 7.56 -11.36 35.45
CA ILE A 66 7.46 -11.97 34.12
C ILE A 66 6.15 -11.58 33.44
N GLU A 67 5.02 -11.61 34.15
CA GLU A 67 3.73 -11.21 33.59
C GLU A 67 3.69 -9.74 33.20
N LYS A 68 4.29 -8.86 34.02
CA LYS A 68 4.40 -7.44 33.71
C LYS A 68 5.27 -7.19 32.49
N LEU A 69 6.44 -7.84 32.41
CA LEU A 69 7.34 -7.72 31.26
C LEU A 69 6.66 -8.20 29.96
N ALA A 70 5.95 -9.33 30.04
CA ALA A 70 5.23 -9.88 28.89
C ALA A 70 4.09 -8.96 28.41
N GLU A 71 3.45 -8.25 29.33
CA GLU A 71 2.41 -7.27 28.99
C GLU A 71 2.99 -6.00 28.38
N ASP A 72 4.07 -5.48 28.94
CA ASP A 72 4.77 -4.31 28.41
C ASP A 72 5.31 -4.58 26.99
N GLU A 73 5.89 -5.76 26.75
CA GLU A 73 6.39 -6.16 25.44
C GLU A 73 5.25 -6.34 24.43
N LEU A 74 4.16 -6.99 24.83
CA LEU A 74 2.99 -7.15 23.96
C LEU A 74 2.40 -5.78 23.59
N ASN A 75 2.29 -4.86 24.56
CA ASN A 75 1.79 -3.52 24.32
C ASN A 75 2.71 -2.73 23.38
N ALA A 76 4.03 -2.80 23.59
CA ALA A 76 5.01 -2.16 22.71
C ALA A 76 4.93 -2.72 21.28
N TYR A 77 4.78 -4.05 21.14
CA TYR A 77 4.60 -4.69 19.85
C TYR A 77 3.32 -4.21 19.14
N LEU A 78 2.19 -4.19 19.85
CA LEU A 78 0.92 -3.72 19.30
C LEU A 78 0.97 -2.25 18.86
N GLN A 79 1.67 -1.39 19.61
CA GLN A 79 1.86 0.01 19.21
C GLN A 79 2.74 0.13 17.96
N ASN A 80 3.83 -0.64 17.88
CA ASN A 80 4.69 -0.66 16.70
C ASN A 80 3.94 -1.11 15.44
N GLU A 81 3.06 -2.10 15.55
CA GLU A 81 2.24 -2.55 14.42
C GLU A 81 1.22 -1.48 14.00
N LYS A 82 0.63 -0.74 14.95
CA LYS A 82 -0.22 0.42 14.63
C LYS A 82 0.53 1.53 13.91
N ASP A 83 1.74 1.85 14.36
CA ASP A 83 2.58 2.88 13.73
C ASP A 83 2.98 2.48 12.30
N ARG A 84 3.26 1.20 12.08
CA ARG A 84 3.53 0.65 10.74
C ARG A 84 2.29 0.76 9.86
N ALA A 85 1.11 0.39 10.38
CA ALA A 85 -0.15 0.51 9.68
C ALA A 85 -0.46 1.97 9.29
N ILE A 86 -0.25 2.94 10.18
CA ILE A 86 -0.42 4.38 9.84
C ILE A 86 0.49 4.78 8.67
N LYS A 87 1.77 4.39 8.72
CA LYS A 87 2.72 4.70 7.65
C LYS A 87 2.32 4.06 6.32
N GLY A 88 1.84 2.82 6.36
CA GLY A 88 1.30 2.11 5.21
C GLY A 88 0.09 2.82 4.61
N LEU A 89 -0.87 3.20 5.46
CA LEU A 89 -2.08 3.93 5.07
C LEU A 89 -1.74 5.26 4.38
N LEU A 90 -0.81 6.05 4.94
CA LEU A 90 -0.34 7.28 4.31
C LEU A 90 0.31 7.02 2.93
N ARG A 91 1.08 5.94 2.81
CA ARG A 91 1.70 5.54 1.53
C ARG A 91 0.65 5.12 0.51
N GLY A 92 -0.34 4.33 0.90
CA GLY A 92 -1.46 3.93 0.05
C GLY A 92 -2.26 5.13 -0.46
N ILE A 93 -2.60 6.07 0.44
CA ILE A 93 -3.28 7.32 0.07
C ILE A 93 -2.45 8.11 -0.93
N LEU A 94 -1.14 8.22 -0.72
CA LEU A 94 -0.25 8.94 -1.63
C LEU A 94 -0.23 8.31 -3.03
N LEU A 95 -0.22 6.97 -3.13
CA LEU A 95 -0.33 6.28 -4.43
C LEU A 95 -1.66 6.57 -5.12
N VAL A 96 -2.77 6.57 -4.39
CA VAL A 96 -4.10 6.93 -4.92
C VAL A 96 -4.12 8.38 -5.41
N ILE A 97 -3.63 9.32 -4.61
CA ILE A 97 -3.62 10.75 -4.95
C ILE A 97 -2.75 11.02 -6.18
N ILE A 98 -1.60 10.36 -6.33
CA ILE A 98 -0.68 10.57 -7.46
C ILE A 98 -1.18 9.90 -8.74
N SER A 99 -1.80 8.72 -8.63
CA SER A 99 -2.29 7.98 -9.79
C SER A 99 -3.46 8.67 -10.49
N ILE A 100 -4.34 9.37 -9.76
CA ILE A 100 -5.47 10.12 -10.33
C ILE A 100 -5.03 11.18 -11.37
N PRO A 101 -4.18 12.18 -11.04
CA PRO A 101 -3.75 13.19 -11.99
C PRO A 101 -2.89 12.59 -13.11
N LEU A 102 -2.09 11.55 -12.80
CA LEU A 102 -1.30 10.84 -13.78
C LEU A 102 -2.21 10.21 -14.86
N PHE A 103 -3.23 9.48 -14.44
CA PHE A 103 -4.22 8.88 -15.35
C PHE A 103 -4.99 9.97 -16.11
N ALA A 104 -5.54 10.96 -15.41
CA ALA A 104 -6.38 11.99 -16.02
C ALA A 104 -5.64 12.79 -17.11
N PHE A 105 -4.37 13.13 -16.88
CA PHE A 105 -3.55 13.86 -17.86
C PHE A 105 -3.27 13.01 -19.11
N HIS A 106 -2.81 11.76 -18.92
CA HIS A 106 -2.44 10.90 -20.05
C HIS A 106 -3.67 10.44 -20.83
N TRP A 107 -4.80 10.21 -20.16
CA TRP A 107 -6.06 9.84 -20.78
C TRP A 107 -6.63 10.96 -21.67
N LYS A 108 -6.59 12.21 -21.20
CA LYS A 108 -6.98 13.37 -22.02
C LYS A 108 -6.14 13.48 -23.29
N LYS A 109 -4.83 13.22 -23.20
CA LYS A 109 -3.92 13.23 -24.36
C LYS A 109 -4.16 12.06 -25.32
N ALA A 110 -4.40 10.86 -24.80
CA ALA A 110 -4.74 9.70 -25.61
C ALA A 110 -6.01 9.97 -26.43
N GLN A 111 -7.08 10.47 -25.79
CA GLN A 111 -8.33 10.81 -26.49
C GLN A 111 -8.15 11.89 -27.56
N ALA A 112 -7.35 12.92 -27.29
CA ALA A 112 -7.10 13.98 -28.25
C ALA A 112 -6.42 13.45 -29.51
N MET A 113 -5.47 12.52 -29.37
CA MET A 113 -4.80 11.90 -30.52
C MET A 113 -5.72 10.95 -31.28
N TRP A 114 -6.49 10.12 -30.57
CA TRP A 114 -7.44 9.23 -31.20
C TRP A 114 -8.47 9.99 -32.05
N ARG A 115 -8.97 11.14 -31.57
CA ARG A 115 -9.88 12.01 -32.35
C ARG A 115 -9.24 12.54 -33.64
N MET A 116 -7.98 12.98 -33.60
CA MET A 116 -7.27 13.44 -34.81
C MET A 116 -7.07 12.32 -35.83
N ASP A 117 -6.81 11.10 -35.36
CA ASP A 117 -6.64 9.93 -36.24
C ASP A 117 -7.96 9.49 -36.90
N LEU A 118 -9.11 9.77 -36.26
CA LEU A 118 -10.44 9.58 -36.87
C LEU A 118 -10.73 10.65 -37.93
N GLU A 119 -10.52 11.93 -37.62
CA GLU A 119 -10.76 13.04 -38.54
C GLU A 119 -9.91 12.94 -39.81
N THR A 120 -8.65 12.51 -39.70
CA THR A 120 -7.76 12.31 -40.85
C THR A 120 -8.15 11.14 -41.74
N LYS A 121 -8.76 10.08 -41.18
CA LYS A 121 -9.28 8.94 -41.96
C LYS A 121 -10.55 9.27 -42.74
N ASP A 122 -11.37 10.20 -42.26
CA ASP A 122 -12.62 10.59 -42.92
C ASP A 122 -12.39 11.60 -44.07
N THR A 123 -11.20 12.20 -44.17
CA THR A 123 -10.84 13.18 -45.21
C THR A 123 -10.01 12.64 -46.37
N ASP A 124 -9.57 11.37 -46.30
CA ASP A 124 -8.83 10.65 -47.35
C ASP A 124 -9.76 9.70 -48.14
#